data_AF-A0A7J8FY08-F1
#
_entry.id   AF-A0A7J8FY08-F1
#
_cell.length_a   1.000
_cell.length_b   1.000
_cell.length_c   1.000
_cell.angle_alpha   90.00
_cell.angle_beta   90.00
_cell.angle_gamma   90.00
#
_symmetry.space_group_name_H-M   'P 1'
#
loop_
_entity.id
_entity.type
_entity.pdbx_description
1 polymer ?
#
loop_
_entity_poly.entity_id
_entity_poly.type
_entity_poly.pdbx_seq_one_letter_code
_entity_poly.pdbx_strand_id
1 'polypeptide(L)'
;MDGYKEIFYRRNVEAAKIAQEKSFGDISERLQLRERLHCRNFSWFLHNIYPEMFIPDLKPTFYGAIKNLGINQCLDVGENNRGGKPLIMYACHGLGGNQYFEYTTQRDLRHNVAKQLCLHTSAGNLGLKSCHFTGKNQVPKDEEWELTQDQLIRNSGSGTCLTSEDKKPAMASCNPSDPHQHWLFI
;
A
#
# COMPACT_ATOMS: atom_id res chain seq x y z
N MET A 1 -7.02 8.90 -17.86
CA MET A 1 -6.48 9.34 -16.56
C MET A 1 -5.00 9.71 -16.63
N ASP A 2 -4.45 10.00 -17.82
CA ASP A 2 -3.04 10.40 -18.00
C ASP A 2 -2.07 9.50 -17.22
N GLY A 3 -1.10 10.06 -16.49
CA GLY A 3 -0.18 9.28 -15.65
C GLY A 3 -0.83 8.66 -14.40
N TYR A 4 -1.99 9.13 -13.96
CA TYR A 4 -2.67 8.63 -12.76
C TYR A 4 -3.28 7.23 -12.96
N LYS A 5 -3.40 6.76 -14.20
CA LYS A 5 -3.84 5.38 -14.50
C LYS A 5 -2.92 4.33 -13.86
N GLU A 6 -1.65 4.66 -13.64
CA GLU A 6 -0.68 3.75 -13.02
C GLU A 6 -1.02 3.44 -11.56
N ILE A 7 -1.71 4.36 -10.85
CA ILE A 7 -2.21 4.09 -9.50
C ILE A 7 -3.28 2.99 -9.55
N PHE A 8 -4.16 3.04 -10.56
CA PHE A 8 -5.21 2.04 -10.74
C PHE A 8 -4.65 0.68 -11.14
N TYR A 9 -3.78 0.62 -12.14
CA TYR A 9 -3.19 -0.63 -12.61
C TYR A 9 -2.39 -1.35 -11.51
N ARG A 10 -1.63 -0.61 -10.70
CA ARG A 10 -0.84 -1.20 -9.61
C ARG A 10 -1.68 -1.95 -8.56
N ARG A 11 -2.92 -1.50 -8.34
CA ARG A 11 -3.85 -2.07 -7.35
C ARG A 11 -4.76 -3.15 -7.91
N ASN A 12 -4.83 -3.26 -9.24
CA ASN A 12 -5.69 -4.19 -9.95
C ASN A 12 -4.87 -4.93 -11.01
N VAL A 13 -4.37 -6.11 -10.61
CA VAL A 13 -3.49 -6.95 -11.44
C VAL A 13 -4.15 -7.30 -12.78
N GLU A 14 -5.46 -7.56 -12.79
CA GLU A 14 -6.19 -7.87 -14.02
C GLU A 14 -6.22 -6.66 -14.97
N ALA A 15 -6.51 -5.47 -14.44
CA ALA A 15 -6.48 -4.26 -15.24
C ALA A 15 -5.08 -3.92 -15.77
N ALA A 16 -4.03 -4.16 -14.97
CA ALA A 16 -2.64 -4.02 -15.40
C ALA A 16 -2.32 -4.97 -16.56
N LYS A 17 -2.74 -6.23 -16.44
CA LYS A 17 -2.55 -7.25 -17.49
C LYS A 17 -3.24 -6.84 -18.78
N ILE A 18 -4.51 -6.45 -18.72
CA ILE A 18 -5.27 -5.97 -19.89
C ILE A 18 -4.57 -4.76 -20.55
N ALA A 19 -4.06 -3.82 -19.74
CA ALA A 19 -3.34 -2.66 -20.25
C ALA A 19 -2.02 -3.03 -20.93
N GLN A 20 -1.26 -3.97 -20.35
CA GLN A 20 0.02 -4.46 -20.89
C GLN A 20 -0.18 -5.24 -22.20
N GLU A 21 -1.17 -6.13 -22.23
CA GLU A 21 -1.53 -6.94 -23.40
C GLU A 21 -2.25 -6.13 -24.49
N LYS A 22 -2.62 -4.88 -24.18
CA LYS A 22 -3.46 -4.02 -25.04
C LYS A 22 -4.78 -4.69 -25.44
N SER A 23 -5.32 -5.54 -24.57
CA SER A 23 -6.56 -6.30 -24.80
C SER A 23 -7.83 -5.53 -24.39
N PHE A 24 -7.72 -4.22 -24.14
CA PHE A 24 -8.84 -3.33 -23.80
C PHE A 24 -9.67 -2.85 -25.02
N GLY A 25 -9.32 -3.28 -26.24
CA GLY A 25 -9.96 -2.85 -27.49
C GLY A 25 -9.40 -1.54 -28.06
N ASP A 26 -9.96 -1.08 -29.18
CA ASP A 26 -9.54 0.17 -29.82
C ASP A 26 -10.15 1.39 -29.10
N ILE A 27 -9.31 2.36 -28.76
CA ILE A 27 -9.69 3.61 -28.10
C ILE A 27 -9.37 4.85 -28.95
N SER A 28 -8.97 4.67 -30.21
CA SER A 28 -8.53 5.75 -31.11
C SER A 28 -9.57 6.85 -31.25
N GLU A 29 -10.85 6.50 -31.43
CA GLU A 29 -11.93 7.48 -31.51
C GLU A 29 -12.07 8.33 -30.24
N ARG A 30 -11.86 7.72 -29.05
CA ARG A 30 -11.93 8.41 -27.76
C ARG A 30 -10.75 9.36 -27.58
N LEU A 31 -9.57 8.98 -28.05
CA LEU A 31 -8.38 9.84 -28.05
C LEU A 31 -8.55 11.03 -29.00
N GLN A 32 -9.02 10.79 -30.24
CA GLN A 32 -9.30 11.85 -31.21
C GLN A 32 -10.39 12.81 -30.70
N LEU A 33 -11.43 12.30 -30.03
CA LEU A 33 -12.45 13.15 -29.42
C LEU A 33 -11.85 14.09 -28.36
N ARG A 34 -10.97 13.57 -27.49
CA ARG A 34 -10.28 14.35 -26.46
C ARG A 34 -9.47 15.50 -27.08
N GLU A 35 -8.78 15.22 -28.19
CA GLU A 35 -7.97 16.22 -28.90
C GLU A 35 -8.82 17.28 -29.58
N ARG A 36 -9.84 16.87 -30.36
CA ARG A 36 -10.76 17.79 -31.07
C ARG A 36 -11.49 18.75 -30.15
N LEU A 37 -11.87 18.29 -28.95
CA LEU A 37 -12.57 19.10 -27.96
C LEU A 37 -11.63 19.89 -27.04
N HIS A 38 -10.31 19.81 -27.26
CA HIS A 38 -9.29 20.46 -26.43
C HIS A 38 -9.51 20.18 -24.92
N CYS A 39 -9.83 18.93 -24.57
CA CYS A 39 -10.16 18.58 -23.19
C CYS A 39 -8.97 18.82 -22.25
N ARG A 40 -9.26 19.30 -21.04
CA ARG A 40 -8.27 19.43 -19.98
C ARG A 40 -7.76 18.06 -19.52
N ASN A 41 -6.54 18.04 -18.99
CA ASN A 41 -5.91 16.81 -18.50
C ASN A 41 -6.44 16.40 -17.12
N PHE A 42 -6.06 15.20 -16.67
CA PHE A 42 -6.54 14.63 -15.41
C PHE A 42 -5.96 15.37 -14.19
N SER A 43 -4.77 15.95 -14.29
CA SER A 43 -4.25 16.84 -13.26
C SER A 43 -5.18 18.04 -13.08
N TRP A 44 -5.62 18.68 -14.16
CA TRP A 44 -6.57 19.79 -14.08
C TRP A 44 -7.87 19.36 -13.41
N PHE A 45 -8.41 18.18 -13.75
CA PHE A 45 -9.59 17.63 -13.09
C PHE A 45 -9.39 17.50 -11.58
N LEU A 46 -8.30 16.88 -11.13
CA LEU A 46 -8.03 16.70 -9.69
C LEU A 46 -7.82 18.04 -8.97
N HIS A 47 -7.20 19.04 -9.60
CA HIS A 47 -6.98 20.34 -8.96
C HIS A 47 -8.19 21.27 -8.97
N ASN A 48 -9.08 21.16 -9.97
CA ASN A 48 -10.15 22.14 -10.20
C ASN A 48 -11.55 21.59 -9.93
N ILE A 49 -11.76 20.28 -10.13
CA ILE A 49 -13.08 19.63 -9.99
C ILE A 49 -13.14 18.77 -8.73
N TYR A 50 -12.05 18.10 -8.36
CA TYR A 50 -12.04 17.24 -7.17
C TYR A 50 -10.82 17.47 -6.24
N PRO A 51 -10.60 18.72 -5.78
CA PRO A 51 -9.39 19.13 -5.03
C PRO A 51 -9.27 18.52 -3.62
N GLU A 52 -10.36 18.03 -3.05
CA GLU A 52 -10.38 17.35 -1.75
C GLU A 52 -9.94 15.89 -1.82
N MET A 53 -9.82 15.33 -3.03
CA MET A 53 -9.37 13.95 -3.22
C MET A 53 -7.90 13.82 -2.84
N PHE A 54 -7.60 12.96 -1.87
CA PHE A 54 -6.22 12.55 -1.62
C PHE A 54 -5.70 11.76 -2.82
N ILE A 55 -4.60 12.24 -3.40
CA ILE A 55 -3.88 11.56 -4.46
C ILE A 55 -2.74 10.78 -3.79
N PRO A 56 -2.77 9.44 -3.81
CA PRO A 56 -1.64 8.62 -3.35
C PRO A 56 -0.39 8.91 -4.17
N ASP A 57 0.77 8.54 -3.64
CA ASP A 57 2.05 8.65 -4.36
C ASP A 57 1.91 8.00 -5.75
N LEU A 58 2.22 8.77 -6.80
CA LEU A 58 2.30 8.23 -8.16
C LEU A 58 3.39 7.17 -8.27
N LYS A 59 4.41 7.25 -7.40
CA LYS A 59 5.55 6.35 -7.30
C LYS A 59 5.90 6.14 -5.82
N PRO A 60 5.17 5.29 -5.07
CA PRO A 60 5.60 4.86 -3.75
C PRO A 60 6.99 4.21 -3.84
N THR A 61 7.73 4.31 -2.74
CA THR A 61 9.10 3.78 -2.59
C THR A 61 9.14 2.27 -2.85
N PHE A 62 8.20 1.54 -2.25
CA PHE A 62 7.99 0.11 -2.51
C PHE A 62 6.49 -0.17 -2.58
N TYR A 63 6.13 -1.22 -3.31
CA TYR A 63 4.76 -1.74 -3.36
C TYR A 63 4.79 -3.22 -3.70
N GLY A 64 3.73 -3.94 -3.34
CA GLY A 64 3.63 -5.37 -3.56
C GLY A 64 3.15 -6.10 -2.31
N ALA A 65 3.52 -7.36 -2.18
CA ALA A 65 3.26 -8.15 -0.97
C ALA A 65 4.43 -8.04 0.01
N ILE A 66 4.14 -8.04 1.30
CA ILE A 66 5.16 -7.99 2.36
C ILE A 66 5.36 -9.41 2.89
N LYS A 67 6.45 -10.05 2.46
CA LYS A 67 6.80 -11.42 2.80
C LYS A 67 7.64 -11.46 4.09
N ASN A 68 7.26 -12.30 5.04
CA ASN A 68 8.08 -12.68 6.16
C ASN A 68 9.05 -13.80 5.75
N LEU A 69 10.34 -13.64 6.05
CA LEU A 69 11.36 -14.61 5.65
C LEU A 69 11.42 -15.83 6.58
N GLY A 70 11.12 -15.68 7.87
CA GLY A 70 11.15 -16.78 8.84
C GLY A 70 10.09 -17.85 8.58
N ILE A 71 8.89 -17.45 8.14
CA ILE A 71 7.78 -18.40 7.88
C ILE A 71 7.37 -18.50 6.41
N ASN A 72 8.02 -17.77 5.51
CA ASN A 72 7.74 -17.79 4.07
C ASN A 72 6.27 -17.51 3.71
N GLN A 73 5.63 -16.62 4.48
CA GLN A 73 4.24 -16.18 4.31
C GLN A 73 4.17 -14.66 4.18
N CYS A 74 3.10 -14.16 3.58
CA CYS A 74 2.87 -12.75 3.37
C CYS A 74 1.91 -12.18 4.40
N LEU A 75 2.13 -10.91 4.74
CA LEU A 75 1.17 -10.11 5.48
C LEU A 75 -0.11 -9.99 4.65
N ASP A 76 -1.25 -10.25 5.27
CA ASP A 76 -2.54 -10.27 4.60
C ASP A 76 -3.58 -9.58 5.48
N VAL A 77 -4.40 -8.72 4.89
CA VAL A 77 -5.42 -7.97 5.64
C VAL A 77 -6.57 -8.86 6.12
N GLY A 78 -6.70 -10.06 5.57
CA GLY A 78 -7.79 -10.99 5.84
C GLY A 78 -9.12 -10.56 5.21
N GLU A 79 -10.13 -11.41 5.35
CA GLU A 79 -11.42 -11.16 4.72
C GLU A 79 -12.17 -9.98 5.36
N ASN A 80 -12.69 -9.11 4.50
CA ASN A 80 -13.56 -8.00 4.89
C ASN A 80 -12.93 -7.09 5.97
N ASN A 81 -11.62 -6.88 5.93
CA ASN A 81 -10.94 -5.94 6.80
C ASN A 81 -11.06 -4.52 6.23
N ARG A 82 -11.93 -3.71 6.85
CA ARG A 82 -12.16 -2.30 6.49
C ARG A 82 -11.52 -1.35 7.51
N GLY A 83 -10.56 -1.84 8.27
CA GLY A 83 -9.99 -1.22 9.46
C GLY A 83 -10.55 -1.84 10.75
N GLY A 84 -9.71 -1.95 11.78
CA GLY A 84 -10.09 -2.43 13.12
C GLY A 84 -10.08 -3.96 13.32
N LYS A 85 -9.81 -4.76 12.28
CA LYS A 85 -9.56 -6.21 12.42
C LYS A 85 -8.06 -6.50 12.40
N PRO A 86 -7.61 -7.56 13.10
CA PRO A 86 -6.22 -8.00 13.05
C PRO A 86 -5.84 -8.44 11.64
N LEU A 87 -4.57 -8.25 11.29
CA LEU A 87 -3.97 -8.83 10.10
C LEU A 87 -3.65 -10.31 10.36
N ILE A 88 -3.42 -11.07 9.29
CA ILE A 88 -3.03 -12.47 9.35
C ILE A 88 -1.74 -12.70 8.54
N MET A 89 -1.13 -13.86 8.76
CA MET A 89 -0.13 -14.40 7.84
C MET A 89 -0.82 -15.39 6.90
N TYR A 90 -0.55 -15.28 5.59
CA TYR A 90 -1.13 -16.16 4.59
C TYR A 90 -0.11 -16.56 3.52
N ALA A 91 -0.40 -17.62 2.76
CA ALA A 91 0.47 -18.02 1.64
C ALA A 91 0.59 -16.86 0.64
N CYS A 92 1.84 -16.52 0.26
CA CYS A 92 2.09 -15.48 -0.73
C CYS A 92 1.55 -15.92 -2.10
N HIS A 93 0.56 -15.21 -2.64
CA HIS A 93 -0.11 -15.62 -3.89
C HIS A 93 0.15 -14.69 -5.08
N GLY A 94 0.75 -13.50 -4.87
CA GLY A 94 1.16 -12.60 -5.96
C GLY A 94 0.00 -11.96 -6.74
N LEU A 95 -1.21 -11.99 -6.21
CA LEU A 95 -2.42 -11.45 -6.87
C LEU A 95 -2.77 -10.02 -6.43
N GLY A 96 -1.91 -9.40 -5.60
CA GLY A 96 -2.23 -8.14 -4.94
C GLY A 96 -3.42 -8.31 -3.99
N GLY A 97 -4.48 -7.53 -4.17
CA GLY A 97 -5.70 -7.64 -3.35
C GLY A 97 -5.40 -7.49 -1.87
N ASN A 98 -5.77 -8.50 -1.06
CA ASN A 98 -5.58 -8.48 0.38
C ASN A 98 -4.10 -8.47 0.84
N GLN A 99 -3.16 -8.83 -0.04
CA GLN A 99 -1.72 -8.79 0.24
C GLN A 99 -1.04 -7.54 -0.30
N TYR A 100 -1.80 -6.63 -0.92
CA TYR A 100 -1.22 -5.42 -1.51
C TYR A 100 -0.96 -4.35 -0.44
N PHE A 101 0.30 -3.92 -0.36
CA PHE A 101 0.74 -2.79 0.45
C PHE A 101 1.62 -1.83 -0.36
N GLU A 102 1.60 -0.55 0.03
CA GLU A 102 2.50 0.49 -0.46
C GLU A 102 3.31 1.05 0.71
N TYR A 103 4.64 1.14 0.57
CA TYR A 103 5.49 1.96 1.43
C TYR A 103 5.74 3.30 0.74
N THR A 104 5.23 4.38 1.32
CA THR A 104 5.20 5.71 0.70
C THR A 104 6.50 6.48 0.92
N THR A 105 6.65 7.63 0.25
CA THR A 105 7.76 8.55 0.54
C THR A 105 7.67 9.18 1.93
N GLN A 106 6.47 9.20 2.51
CA GLN A 106 6.20 9.72 3.85
C GLN A 106 6.41 8.68 4.94
N ARG A 107 6.92 7.50 4.57
CA ARG A 107 7.28 6.40 5.46
C ARG A 107 6.09 5.79 6.21
N ASP A 108 4.91 5.79 5.62
CA ASP A 108 3.78 4.97 6.08
C ASP A 108 3.57 3.71 5.21
N LEU A 109 2.94 2.70 5.80
CA LEU A 109 2.59 1.44 5.14
C LEU A 109 1.09 1.40 4.89
N ARG A 110 0.67 1.42 3.63
CA ARG A 110 -0.73 1.58 3.24
C ARG A 110 -1.29 0.33 2.60
N HIS A 111 -2.49 -0.08 3.03
CA HIS A 111 -3.36 -0.95 2.26
C HIS A 111 -4.48 -0.10 1.64
N ASN A 112 -4.33 0.27 0.37
CA ASN A 112 -5.16 1.28 -0.29
C ASN A 112 -5.90 0.77 -1.53
N VAL A 113 -6.39 -0.47 -1.46
CA VAL A 113 -7.21 -1.10 -2.52
C VAL A 113 -8.65 -0.56 -2.50
N ALA A 114 -9.38 -0.74 -1.39
CA ALA A 114 -10.78 -0.32 -1.27
C ALA A 114 -10.97 0.96 -0.42
N LYS A 115 -10.15 1.13 0.62
CA LYS A 115 -10.09 2.29 1.51
C LYS A 115 -8.63 2.64 1.75
N GLN A 116 -8.34 3.90 2.07
CA GLN A 116 -6.99 4.32 2.44
C GLN A 116 -6.72 3.93 3.90
N LEU A 117 -6.24 2.71 4.08
CA LEU A 117 -5.87 2.20 5.41
C LEU A 117 -4.35 2.23 5.58
N CYS A 118 -3.91 2.56 6.79
CA CYS A 118 -2.52 2.59 7.20
C CYS A 118 -2.28 1.56 8.30
N LEU A 119 -1.15 0.86 8.21
CA LEU A 119 -0.64 0.04 9.30
C LEU A 119 -0.29 0.97 10.45
N HIS A 120 -0.84 0.67 11.62
CA HIS A 120 -0.59 1.44 12.83
C HIS A 120 -0.28 0.49 13.98
N THR A 121 0.42 1.00 15.00
CA THR A 121 0.60 0.30 16.27
C THR A 121 0.30 1.22 17.45
N SER A 122 -0.60 0.80 18.35
CA SER A 122 -0.94 1.60 19.54
C SER A 122 -1.07 0.69 20.75
N ALA A 123 -0.31 0.97 21.81
CA ALA A 123 -0.24 0.15 23.02
C ALA A 123 0.00 -1.35 22.72
N GLY A 124 0.87 -1.66 21.74
CA GLY A 124 1.18 -3.02 21.31
C GLY A 124 0.18 -3.64 20.32
N ASN A 125 -0.97 -3.01 20.09
CA ASN A 125 -1.96 -3.50 19.13
C ASN A 125 -1.60 -3.04 17.72
N LEU A 126 -1.20 -4.00 16.89
CA LEU A 126 -0.99 -3.84 15.46
C LEU A 126 -2.33 -3.96 14.71
N GLY A 127 -2.57 -3.07 13.76
CA GLY A 127 -3.80 -3.13 12.96
C GLY A 127 -3.80 -2.18 11.78
N LEU A 128 -4.91 -2.18 11.05
CA LEU A 128 -5.21 -1.20 10.01
C LEU A 128 -6.27 -0.21 10.51
N LYS A 129 -6.06 1.07 10.24
CA LYS A 129 -7.03 2.16 10.45
C LYS A 129 -7.01 3.11 9.25
N SER A 130 -8.00 3.99 9.15
CA SER A 130 -7.95 5.09 8.18
C SER A 130 -6.66 5.87 8.36
N CYS A 131 -5.92 6.07 7.27
CA CYS A 131 -4.67 6.83 7.31
C CYS A 131 -4.89 8.23 7.85
N HIS A 132 -4.03 8.68 8.76
CA HIS A 132 -4.06 10.06 9.22
C HIS A 132 -3.51 11.01 8.16
N PHE A 133 -2.43 10.64 7.48
CA PHE A 133 -1.84 11.48 6.43
C PHE A 133 -2.73 11.55 5.19
N THR A 134 -3.18 12.78 4.89
CA THR A 134 -4.04 13.12 3.75
C THR A 134 -3.38 14.17 2.83
N GLY A 135 -2.05 14.29 2.86
CA GLY A 135 -1.29 15.23 2.02
C GLY A 135 -1.11 16.62 2.63
N LYS A 136 -1.85 16.97 3.69
CA LYS A 136 -1.79 18.30 4.33
C LYS A 136 -1.17 18.28 5.72
N ASN A 137 -1.22 17.14 6.40
CA ASN A 137 -0.73 16.92 7.75
C ASN A 137 0.52 16.02 7.74
N GLN A 138 1.08 15.71 8.91
CA GLN A 138 2.21 14.78 9.03
C GLN A 138 1.71 13.36 9.31
N VAL A 139 2.51 12.36 8.94
CA VAL A 139 2.30 10.97 9.36
C VAL A 139 2.57 10.89 10.87
N PRO A 140 1.62 10.42 11.69
CA PRO A 140 1.84 10.29 13.12
C PRO A 140 2.80 9.15 13.43
N LYS A 141 3.49 9.22 14.58
CA LYS A 141 4.58 8.30 14.92
C LYS A 141 4.15 6.82 15.04
N ASP A 142 2.88 6.57 15.34
CA ASP A 142 2.28 5.23 15.38
C ASP A 142 1.95 4.66 13.99
N GLU A 143 1.95 5.48 12.94
CA GLU A 143 1.81 5.08 11.52
C GLU A 143 3.10 5.27 10.71
N GLU A 144 4.15 5.83 11.30
CA GLU A 144 5.46 6.00 10.66
C GLU A 144 6.33 4.74 10.88
N TRP A 145 6.86 4.19 9.79
CA TRP A 145 7.62 2.95 9.75
C TRP A 145 8.97 3.13 9.05
N GLU A 146 9.97 2.42 9.56
CA GLU A 146 11.31 2.36 9.00
C GLU A 146 11.58 0.97 8.48
N LEU A 147 11.90 0.88 7.19
CA LEU A 147 12.50 -0.31 6.60
C LEU A 147 14.00 -0.20 6.78
N THR A 148 14.55 -0.99 7.70
CA THR A 148 15.97 -0.96 8.04
C THR A 148 16.81 -1.77 7.05
N GLN A 149 18.14 -1.56 7.03
CA GLN A 149 19.06 -2.34 6.20
C GLN A 149 19.06 -3.83 6.55
N ASP A 150 18.81 -4.16 7.82
CA ASP A 150 18.69 -5.53 8.33
C ASP A 150 17.29 -6.14 8.14
N GLN A 151 16.51 -5.60 7.20
CA GLN A 151 15.18 -6.11 6.79
C GLN A 151 14.11 -6.07 7.89
N LEU A 152 14.32 -5.30 8.96
CA LEU A 152 13.29 -5.06 9.97
C LEU A 152 12.33 -3.96 9.52
N ILE A 153 11.06 -4.11 9.89
CA ILE A 153 10.04 -3.06 9.82
C ILE A 153 9.84 -2.51 11.22
N ARG A 154 10.51 -1.38 11.53
CA ARG A 154 10.49 -0.73 12.84
C ARG A 154 9.45 0.39 12.87
N ASN A 155 8.63 0.46 13.91
CA ASN A 155 7.77 1.62 14.13
C ASN A 155 8.54 2.77 14.80
N SER A 156 8.40 3.99 14.27
CA SER A 156 9.13 5.16 14.75
C SER A 156 8.66 5.69 16.11
N GLY A 157 7.41 5.42 16.52
CA GLY A 157 6.86 5.89 17.79
C GLY A 157 7.19 4.99 18.98
N SER A 158 7.07 3.68 18.80
CA SER A 158 7.30 2.69 19.85
C SER A 158 8.73 2.14 19.87
N GLY A 159 9.48 2.26 18.76
CA GLY A 159 10.82 1.69 18.62
C GLY A 159 10.83 0.15 18.51
N THR A 160 9.66 -0.49 18.46
CA THR A 160 9.51 -1.95 18.30
C THR A 160 9.39 -2.34 16.83
N CYS A 161 9.59 -3.62 16.54
CA CYS A 161 9.61 -4.17 15.19
C CYS A 161 8.43 -5.13 14.96
N LEU A 162 7.95 -5.15 13.71
CA LEU A 162 6.96 -6.11 13.24
C LEU A 162 7.55 -7.53 13.29
N THR A 163 6.82 -8.47 13.86
CA THR A 163 7.20 -9.89 13.93
C THR A 163 6.05 -10.81 13.52
N SER A 164 6.37 -12.06 13.18
CA SER A 164 5.41 -13.13 12.90
C SER A 164 5.33 -14.16 14.03
N GLU A 165 5.09 -13.67 15.26
CA GLU A 165 4.97 -14.49 16.47
C GLU A 165 3.72 -15.39 16.42
N ASP A 166 3.87 -16.69 16.70
CA ASP A 166 2.79 -17.68 16.60
C ASP A 166 2.02 -17.64 15.27
N LYS A 167 2.72 -17.34 14.16
CA LYS A 167 2.16 -17.15 12.81
C LYS A 167 1.12 -16.02 12.72
N LYS A 168 1.23 -15.02 13.59
CA LYS A 168 0.38 -13.82 13.57
C LYS A 168 1.27 -12.57 13.53
N PRO A 169 0.84 -11.51 12.81
CA PRO A 169 1.51 -10.23 12.86
C PRO A 169 1.41 -9.62 14.27
N ALA A 170 2.54 -9.25 14.86
CA ALA A 170 2.63 -8.64 16.19
C ALA A 170 3.79 -7.64 16.28
N MET A 171 3.94 -6.97 17.42
CA MET A 171 5.04 -6.05 17.70
C MET A 171 5.92 -6.59 18.83
N ALA A 172 7.24 -6.59 18.63
CA ALA A 172 8.21 -7.08 19.62
C ALA A 172 9.47 -6.20 19.66
N SER A 173 10.31 -6.38 20.68
CA SER A 173 11.64 -5.77 20.69
C SER A 173 12.42 -6.16 19.44
N CYS A 174 13.04 -5.17 18.78
CA CYS A 174 13.76 -5.38 17.54
C CYS A 174 14.95 -6.33 17.73
N ASN A 175 14.98 -7.41 16.95
CA ASN A 175 16.06 -8.40 16.97
C ASN A 175 16.48 -8.74 15.53
N PRO A 176 17.60 -8.17 15.05
CA PRO A 176 18.12 -8.46 13.70
C PRO A 176 18.51 -9.93 13.47
N SER A 177 18.68 -10.73 14.51
CA SER A 177 18.99 -12.16 14.38
C SER A 177 17.73 -13.04 14.30
N ASP A 178 16.54 -12.47 14.53
CA ASP A 178 15.27 -13.21 14.49
C ASP A 178 14.68 -13.18 13.07
N PRO A 179 14.63 -14.33 12.35
CA PRO A 179 14.10 -14.38 11.01
C PRO A 179 12.58 -14.09 10.95
N HIS A 180 11.85 -14.19 12.07
CA HIS A 180 10.46 -13.79 12.15
C HIS A 180 10.27 -12.27 12.08
N GLN A 181 11.34 -11.47 12.23
CA GLN A 181 11.32 -10.02 12.09
C GLN A 181 11.89 -9.54 10.74
N HIS A 182 12.30 -10.45 9.86
CA HIS A 182 12.81 -10.11 8.53
C HIS A 182 11.67 -10.08 7.51
N TRP A 183 11.54 -8.94 6.81
CA TRP A 183 10.48 -8.69 5.86
C TRP A 183 11.01 -8.17 4.52
N LEU A 184 10.38 -8.60 3.44
CA LEU A 184 10.74 -8.22 2.08
C LEU A 184 9.49 -7.85 1.26
N PHE A 185 9.56 -6.75 0.51
CA PHE A 185 8.57 -6.47 -0.53
C PHE A 185 8.84 -7.34 -1.76
N ILE A 186 7.82 -8.07 -2.22
CA ILE A 186 7.85 -8.94 -3.41
C ILE A 186 6.71 -8.62 -4.39
#